data_AF-A0A914ZHD0-F1
#
_entry.id   AF-A0A914ZHD0-F1
#
_cell.length_a   1.000
_cell.length_b   1.000
_cell.length_c   1.000
_cell.angle_alpha   90.00
_cell.angle_beta   90.00
_cell.angle_gamma   90.00
#
_symmetry.space_group_name_H-M   'P 1'
#
loop_
_entity.id
_entity.type
_entity.pdbx_description
1 polymer ?
#
loop_
_entity_poly.entity_id
_entity_poly.type
_entity_poly.pdbx_seq_one_letter_code
_entity_poly.pdbx_strand_id
1 'polypeptide(L)'
;MRRVLGSNLSSILLFLLFSFIVTNVDGRGGRRGGKGKGKSNLQFAQVAEFSLIQTQLADNRSAHIVTGSHFSQTFRLGYKLVLICKARGDPRPTIKWYKEGAEMHPKNNIHYYEKPIDDYVLWSKLEVDPATMGDQGVYACVANNKLGVMAKNFKAEYAY
;
A
#
# COMPACT_ATOMS: atom_id res chain seq x y z
N MET A 1 -57.18 -14.55 15.73
CA MET A 1 -55.83 -15.14 15.80
C MET A 1 -54.81 -14.02 15.85
N ARG A 2 -54.01 -13.93 16.93
CA ARG A 2 -53.09 -12.82 17.21
C ARG A 2 -51.77 -12.97 16.44
N ARG A 3 -51.24 -11.81 16.04
CA ARG A 3 -49.99 -11.55 15.33
C ARG A 3 -48.77 -12.16 16.05
N VAL A 4 -47.85 -12.74 15.28
CA VAL A 4 -46.46 -12.98 15.70
C VAL A 4 -45.60 -12.00 14.89
N LEU A 5 -45.35 -10.80 15.43
CA LEU A 5 -44.18 -10.00 15.05
C LEU A 5 -43.16 -10.20 16.18
N GLY A 6 -42.30 -11.20 15.99
CA GLY A 6 -41.21 -11.51 16.90
C GLY A 6 -39.93 -10.78 16.50
N SER A 7 -39.36 -10.08 17.48
CA SER A 7 -37.94 -9.76 17.66
C SER A 7 -37.21 -8.89 16.62
N ASN A 8 -37.09 -7.60 16.91
CA ASN A 8 -35.93 -6.77 16.51
C ASN A 8 -35.41 -5.86 17.65
N LEU A 9 -35.78 -6.13 18.91
CA LEU A 9 -35.31 -5.33 20.04
C LEU A 9 -33.86 -5.66 20.45
N SER A 10 -33.42 -6.91 20.26
CA SER A 10 -32.03 -7.33 20.57
C SER A 10 -31.01 -6.74 19.58
N SER A 11 -31.36 -6.70 18.29
CA SER A 11 -30.52 -6.15 17.23
C SER A 11 -30.33 -4.64 17.37
N ILE A 12 -31.38 -3.91 17.77
CA ILE A 12 -31.33 -2.45 17.96
C ILE A 12 -30.52 -2.06 19.20
N LEU A 13 -30.54 -2.88 20.26
CA LEU A 13 -29.72 -2.67 21.47
C LEU A 13 -28.21 -2.86 21.20
N LEU A 14 -27.81 -3.75 20.28
CA LEU A 14 -26.41 -3.94 19.89
C LEU A 14 -25.85 -2.77 19.05
N PHE A 15 -26.66 -2.15 18.18
CA PHE A 15 -26.24 -0.99 17.39
C PHE A 15 -26.13 0.31 18.22
N LEU A 16 -26.92 0.45 19.28
CA LEU A 16 -26.85 1.61 20.19
C LEU A 16 -25.70 1.54 21.19
N LEU A 17 -25.21 0.34 21.52
CA LEU A 17 -24.01 0.17 22.35
C LEU A 17 -22.71 0.43 21.57
N PHE A 18 -22.67 0.13 20.26
CA PHE A 18 -21.48 0.38 19.42
C PHE A 18 -21.28 1.87 19.09
N SER A 19 -22.36 2.66 19.08
CA SER A 19 -22.32 4.11 18.82
C SER A 19 -21.94 4.93 20.05
N PHE A 20 -22.02 4.36 21.26
CA PHE A 20 -21.63 5.04 22.51
C PHE A 20 -20.12 4.98 22.82
N ILE A 21 -19.35 4.08 22.18
CA ILE A 21 -17.90 3.94 22.43
C ILE A 21 -17.07 5.00 21.66
N VAL A 22 -17.65 5.70 20.68
CA VAL A 22 -16.89 6.58 19.75
C VAL A 22 -16.91 8.07 20.14
N THR A 23 -17.49 8.48 21.27
CA THR A 23 -17.43 9.90 21.68
C THR A 23 -16.93 10.07 23.11
N ASN A 24 -15.99 11.02 23.25
CA ASN A 24 -15.41 11.57 24.49
C ASN A 24 -14.08 10.96 24.97
N VAL A 25 -12.99 11.40 24.34
CA VAL A 25 -11.79 11.79 25.09
C VAL A 25 -11.44 13.22 24.66
N ASP A 26 -12.02 14.19 25.36
CA ASP A 26 -11.59 15.59 25.34
C ASP A 26 -10.65 15.80 26.53
N GLY A 27 -9.34 15.90 26.25
CA GLY A 27 -8.30 16.20 27.23
C GLY A 27 -7.69 17.56 26.95
N ARG A 28 -8.05 18.59 27.73
CA ARG A 28 -7.36 19.89 27.74
C ARG A 28 -6.15 19.84 28.67
N GLY A 29 -4.97 20.23 28.16
CA GLY A 29 -3.86 20.79 28.95
C GLY A 29 -2.50 20.13 28.76
N GLY A 30 -1.55 20.84 28.12
CA GLY A 30 -0.12 20.54 28.22
C GLY A 30 0.72 20.91 26.99
N ARG A 31 1.37 22.08 27.01
CA ARG A 31 2.51 22.38 26.12
C ARG A 31 3.71 21.53 26.56
N ARG A 32 4.22 20.67 25.68
CA ARG A 32 5.63 20.21 25.61
C ARG A 32 5.86 19.54 24.25
N GLY A 33 6.97 19.87 23.61
CA GLY A 33 7.33 19.41 22.27
C GLY A 33 7.35 17.89 22.15
N GLY A 34 6.88 17.39 21.00
CA GLY A 34 6.83 15.98 20.67
C GLY A 34 6.98 15.80 19.16
N LYS A 35 8.22 15.51 18.75
CA LYS A 35 8.64 15.01 17.44
C LYS A 35 7.61 13.99 16.93
N GLY A 36 6.93 14.30 15.82
CA GLY A 36 5.94 13.42 15.20
C GLY A 36 6.56 12.08 14.85
N LYS A 37 6.32 11.06 15.68
CA LYS A 37 6.66 9.67 15.42
C LYS A 37 5.52 9.04 14.61
N GLY A 38 5.87 8.56 13.43
CA GLY A 38 5.32 7.36 12.77
C GLY A 38 3.81 7.21 12.72
N LYS A 39 3.19 7.71 11.65
CA LYS A 39 1.86 7.24 11.20
C LYS A 39 1.85 6.71 9.75
N SER A 40 3.00 6.43 9.14
CA SER A 40 3.06 6.00 7.73
C SER A 40 3.14 4.48 7.51
N ASN A 41 3.52 3.68 8.51
CA ASN A 41 3.92 2.28 8.25
C ASN A 41 2.79 1.25 8.46
N LEU A 42 1.72 1.62 9.17
CA LEU A 42 0.57 0.74 9.42
C LEU A 42 -0.24 0.48 8.14
N GLN A 43 -0.26 1.43 7.20
CA GLN A 43 -1.02 1.30 5.97
C GLN A 43 -0.42 0.24 5.02
N PHE A 44 0.90 0.06 5.04
CA PHE A 44 1.60 -0.90 4.19
C PHE A 44 1.46 -2.34 4.67
N ALA A 45 1.59 -2.58 5.98
CA ALA A 45 1.35 -3.90 6.58
C ALA A 45 -0.10 -4.35 6.32
N GLN A 46 -1.06 -3.44 6.47
CA GLN A 46 -2.46 -3.70 6.18
C GLN A 46 -2.72 -3.98 4.68
N VAL A 47 -2.05 -3.31 3.74
CA VAL A 47 -2.18 -3.59 2.29
C VAL A 47 -1.57 -4.94 1.91
N ALA A 48 -0.42 -5.29 2.47
CA ALA A 48 0.22 -6.59 2.22
C ALA A 48 -0.63 -7.75 2.78
N GLU A 49 -1.12 -7.64 4.02
CA GLU A 49 -2.00 -8.64 4.63
C GLU A 49 -3.36 -8.73 3.92
N PHE A 50 -3.95 -7.59 3.54
CA PHE A 50 -5.22 -7.57 2.81
C PHE A 50 -5.12 -8.21 1.41
N SER A 51 -3.98 -8.05 0.72
CA SER A 51 -3.74 -8.67 -0.59
C SER A 51 -3.71 -10.20 -0.54
N LEU A 52 -3.28 -10.79 0.59
CA LEU A 52 -3.21 -12.24 0.77
C LEU A 52 -4.57 -12.86 1.10
N ILE A 53 -5.48 -12.11 1.73
CA ILE A 53 -6.78 -12.60 2.21
C ILE A 53 -7.88 -12.48 1.12
N GLN A 54 -7.74 -11.60 0.12
CA GLN A 54 -8.78 -11.30 -0.89
C GLN A 54 -8.72 -12.09 -2.22
N THR A 55 -7.82 -13.05 -2.38
CA THR A 55 -7.66 -13.77 -3.68
C THR A 55 -8.92 -14.50 -4.17
N GLN A 56 -9.86 -14.83 -3.28
CA GLN A 56 -11.09 -15.56 -3.60
C GLN A 56 -12.28 -14.66 -4.03
N LEU A 57 -12.15 -13.32 -3.95
CA LEU A 57 -13.23 -12.35 -4.25
C LEU A 57 -12.79 -11.17 -5.13
N ALA A 58 -11.55 -11.15 -5.60
CA ALA A 58 -11.05 -10.07 -6.44
C ALA A 58 -11.78 -10.07 -7.80
N ASP A 59 -12.46 -8.96 -8.12
CA ASP A 59 -12.99 -8.72 -9.47
C ASP A 59 -11.87 -8.98 -10.49
N ASN A 60 -12.11 -9.72 -11.56
CA ASN A 60 -11.10 -9.99 -12.60
C ASN A 60 -10.51 -8.71 -13.21
N ARG A 61 -11.20 -7.58 -13.05
CA ARG A 61 -10.76 -6.25 -13.46
C ARG A 61 -9.98 -5.50 -12.39
N SER A 62 -9.80 -6.05 -11.19
CA SER A 62 -9.00 -5.44 -10.13
C SER A 62 -7.54 -5.31 -10.56
N ALA A 63 -6.85 -4.34 -9.95
CA ALA A 63 -5.43 -4.17 -10.17
C ALA A 63 -4.68 -5.45 -9.77
N HIS A 64 -3.89 -5.98 -10.70
CA HIS A 64 -2.98 -7.08 -10.42
C HIS A 64 -1.63 -6.86 -11.11
N ILE A 65 -0.55 -7.27 -10.45
CA ILE A 65 0.82 -7.11 -10.93
C ILE A 65 1.14 -8.31 -11.81
N VAL A 66 1.34 -8.06 -13.11
CA VAL A 66 1.64 -9.07 -14.13
C VAL A 66 3.12 -9.40 -14.16
N THR A 67 3.98 -8.40 -13.94
CA THR A 67 5.44 -8.58 -13.97
C THR A 67 6.08 -7.59 -13.02
N GLY A 68 7.18 -7.97 -12.40
CA GLY A 68 8.00 -7.03 -11.64
C GLY A 68 9.40 -7.59 -11.43
N SER A 69 10.29 -6.79 -10.87
CA SER A 69 11.66 -7.21 -10.54
C SER A 69 11.73 -8.51 -9.73
N HIS A 70 12.92 -9.08 -9.70
CA HIS A 70 13.20 -10.25 -8.87
C HIS A 70 12.98 -9.92 -7.38
N PHE A 71 12.55 -10.90 -6.58
CA PHE A 71 12.25 -10.70 -5.16
C PHE A 71 13.48 -10.27 -4.34
N SER A 72 14.67 -10.56 -4.84
CA SER A 72 15.96 -10.09 -4.30
C SER A 72 16.77 -9.46 -5.42
N GLN A 73 17.08 -8.17 -5.28
CA GLN A 73 17.80 -7.35 -6.25
C GLN A 73 19.11 -6.88 -5.61
N THR A 74 20.23 -7.13 -6.27
CA THR A 74 21.52 -6.57 -5.85
C THR A 74 21.83 -5.28 -6.60
N PHE A 75 22.52 -4.35 -5.94
CA PHE A 75 23.04 -3.13 -6.56
C PHE A 75 24.46 -2.82 -6.10
N ARG A 76 25.17 -1.98 -6.86
CA ARG A 76 26.51 -1.50 -6.52
C ARG A 76 26.45 -0.05 -6.06
N LEU A 77 27.23 0.30 -5.05
CA LEU A 77 27.31 1.67 -4.54
C LEU A 77 27.82 2.62 -5.62
N GLY A 78 27.19 3.79 -5.75
CA GLY A 78 27.51 4.79 -6.78
C GLY A 78 26.90 4.50 -8.16
N TYR A 79 26.25 3.35 -8.35
CA TYR A 79 25.54 2.99 -9.59
C TYR A 79 24.02 3.06 -9.40
N LYS A 80 23.27 2.75 -10.46
CA LYS A 80 21.81 2.75 -10.45
C LYS A 80 21.24 1.50 -9.77
N LEU A 81 20.34 1.68 -8.81
CA LEU A 81 19.39 0.64 -8.39
C LEU A 81 18.11 0.82 -9.22
N VAL A 82 17.68 -0.24 -9.91
CA VAL A 82 16.49 -0.20 -10.78
C VAL A 82 15.51 -1.27 -10.37
N LEU A 83 14.26 -0.86 -10.15
CA LEU A 83 13.13 -1.75 -9.89
C LEU A 83 12.02 -1.47 -10.92
N ILE A 84 11.39 -2.54 -11.41
CA ILE A 84 10.31 -2.47 -12.39
C ILE A 84 9.05 -3.13 -11.88
N CYS A 85 7.91 -2.62 -12.30
CA CYS A 85 6.60 -3.19 -12.02
C CYS A 85 5.65 -2.93 -13.20
N LYS A 86 4.91 -3.95 -13.61
CA LYS A 86 3.90 -3.91 -14.67
C LYS A 86 2.60 -4.43 -14.07
N ALA A 87 1.57 -3.60 -14.09
CA ALA A 87 0.26 -3.95 -13.57
C ALA A 87 -0.82 -3.83 -14.64
N ARG A 88 -1.85 -4.65 -14.51
CA ARG A 88 -3.04 -4.66 -15.36
C ARG A 88 -4.30 -4.50 -14.50
N GLY A 89 -5.32 -3.87 -15.04
CA GLY A 89 -6.63 -3.71 -14.43
C GLY A 89 -7.58 -2.94 -15.34
N ASP A 90 -8.88 -3.02 -15.06
CA ASP A 90 -9.91 -2.25 -15.76
C ASP A 90 -10.84 -1.57 -14.73
N PRO A 91 -10.57 -0.30 -14.35
CA PRO A 91 -9.72 0.67 -15.03
C PRO A 91 -8.22 0.41 -14.84
N ARG A 92 -7.41 0.98 -15.74
CA ARG A 92 -5.93 0.94 -15.67
C ARG A 92 -5.44 1.29 -14.27
N PRO A 93 -4.55 0.48 -13.68
CA PRO A 93 -4.07 0.73 -12.34
C PRO A 93 -3.07 1.89 -12.31
N THR A 94 -3.02 2.57 -11.18
CA THR A 94 -1.89 3.44 -10.80
C THR A 94 -0.85 2.61 -10.07
N ILE A 95 0.45 2.92 -10.22
CA ILE A 95 1.53 2.26 -9.50
C ILE A 95 2.22 3.28 -8.58
N LYS A 96 2.40 2.91 -7.31
CA LYS A 96 3.18 3.67 -6.34
C LYS A 96 4.30 2.83 -5.77
N TRP A 97 5.43 3.46 -5.47
CA TRP A 97 6.60 2.81 -4.90
C TRP A 97 6.75 3.13 -3.42
N TYR A 98 7.16 2.14 -2.63
CA TYR A 98 7.38 2.26 -1.19
C TYR A 98 8.74 1.68 -0.82
N LYS A 99 9.38 2.26 0.19
CA LYS A 99 10.54 1.68 0.88
C LYS A 99 10.22 1.58 2.36
N GLU A 100 10.28 0.37 2.92
CA GLU A 100 10.06 0.11 4.34
C GLU A 100 8.73 0.67 4.86
N GLY A 101 7.70 0.61 4.00
CA GLY A 101 6.35 1.11 4.28
C GLY A 101 6.14 2.60 4.05
N ALA A 102 7.17 3.38 3.76
CA ALA A 102 7.03 4.79 3.41
C ALA A 102 6.88 4.96 1.89
N GLU A 103 5.85 5.71 1.46
CA GLU A 103 5.69 6.08 0.06
C GLU A 103 6.91 6.88 -0.39
N MET A 104 7.49 6.47 -1.51
CA MET A 104 8.60 7.18 -2.12
C MET A 104 8.03 8.27 -3.03
N HIS A 105 8.71 9.41 -3.07
CA HIS A 105 8.43 10.49 -4.00
C HIS A 105 9.69 10.84 -4.79
N PRO A 106 9.56 11.39 -6.01
CA PRO A 106 10.72 11.85 -6.77
C PRO A 106 11.50 12.87 -5.94
N LYS A 107 12.82 12.71 -5.89
CA LYS A 107 13.76 13.64 -5.25
C LYS A 107 15.09 13.58 -6.00
N ASN A 108 16.11 14.33 -5.57
CA ASN A 108 17.37 14.47 -6.30
C ASN A 108 17.95 13.15 -6.84
N ASN A 109 17.91 12.05 -6.07
CA ASN A 109 18.44 10.75 -6.47
C ASN A 109 17.36 9.68 -6.74
N ILE A 110 16.06 10.03 -6.77
CA ILE A 110 14.96 9.09 -7.01
C ILE A 110 14.14 9.56 -8.20
N HIS A 111 14.01 8.70 -9.20
CA HIS A 111 13.29 8.98 -10.44
C HIS A 111 12.19 7.95 -10.71
N TYR A 112 11.06 8.43 -11.24
CA TYR A 112 9.96 7.60 -11.73
C TYR A 112 9.81 7.70 -13.23
N TYR A 113 9.58 6.56 -13.85
CA TYR A 113 9.23 6.48 -15.24
C TYR A 113 7.98 5.62 -15.38
N GLU A 114 6.91 6.20 -15.89
CA GLU A 114 5.66 5.50 -16.14
C GLU A 114 5.38 5.48 -17.64
N LYS A 115 4.96 4.32 -18.13
CA LYS A 115 4.61 4.10 -19.52
C LYS A 115 3.31 3.31 -19.58
N PRO A 116 2.19 3.93 -19.97
CA PRO A 116 0.98 3.21 -20.32
C PRO A 116 1.28 2.34 -21.56
N ILE A 117 1.06 1.03 -21.47
CA ILE A 117 1.31 0.10 -22.59
C ILE A 117 0.06 -0.02 -23.47
N ASP A 118 -1.09 -0.18 -22.84
CA ASP A 118 -2.43 -0.25 -23.44
C ASP A 118 -3.45 0.24 -22.42
N ASP A 119 -4.74 0.27 -22.78
CA ASP A 119 -5.81 0.85 -21.95
C ASP A 119 -5.97 0.30 -20.53
N TYR A 120 -5.41 -0.87 -20.27
CA TYR A 120 -5.54 -1.62 -19.04
C TYR A 120 -4.20 -1.83 -18.34
N VAL A 121 -3.07 -1.51 -18.99
CA VAL A 121 -1.73 -1.84 -18.51
C VAL A 121 -0.86 -0.61 -18.29
N LEU A 122 -0.28 -0.51 -17.09
CA LEU A 122 0.75 0.46 -16.73
C LEU A 122 2.06 -0.24 -16.42
N TRP A 123 3.15 0.23 -17.02
CA TRP A 123 4.51 -0.12 -16.64
C TRP A 123 5.16 1.03 -15.89
N SER A 124 5.85 0.74 -14.80
CA SER A 124 6.53 1.72 -13.95
C SER A 124 7.94 1.23 -13.62
N LYS A 125 8.91 2.16 -13.63
CA LYS A 125 10.29 1.95 -13.19
C LYS A 125 10.63 2.97 -12.11
N LEU A 126 11.12 2.45 -10.99
CA LEU A 126 11.80 3.22 -9.95
C LEU A 126 13.31 3.11 -10.19
N GLU A 127 13.98 4.25 -10.21
CA GLU A 127 15.43 4.34 -10.35
C GLU A 127 15.99 5.18 -9.20
N VAL A 128 16.99 4.64 -8.51
CA VAL A 128 17.79 5.36 -7.52
C VAL A 128 19.19 5.54 -8.06
N ASP A 129 19.60 6.78 -8.28
CA ASP A 129 20.86 7.13 -8.93
C ASP A 129 21.46 8.44 -8.36
N PRO A 130 22.67 8.44 -7.78
CA PRO A 130 23.46 7.26 -7.43
C PRO A 130 22.87 6.52 -6.22
N ALA A 131 22.98 5.19 -6.22
CA ALA A 131 22.60 4.37 -5.08
C ALA A 131 23.65 4.42 -3.97
N THR A 132 23.18 4.47 -2.74
CA THR A 132 23.96 4.57 -1.50
C THR A 132 23.66 3.39 -0.59
N MET A 133 24.45 3.22 0.49
CA MET A 133 24.18 2.19 1.50
C MET A 133 22.78 2.33 2.13
N GLY A 134 22.25 3.56 2.22
CA GLY A 134 20.92 3.83 2.77
C GLY A 134 19.76 3.37 1.88
N ASP A 135 20.04 3.02 0.62
CA ASP A 135 19.06 2.53 -0.32
C ASP A 135 18.84 1.01 -0.21
N GLN A 136 19.60 0.31 0.65
CA GLN A 136 19.25 -1.05 1.06
C GLN A 136 17.93 -1.07 1.82
N GLY A 137 17.12 -2.12 1.60
CA GLY A 137 15.88 -2.33 2.33
C GLY A 137 14.84 -3.12 1.54
N VAL A 138 13.61 -3.13 2.06
CA VAL A 138 12.46 -3.74 1.40
C VAL A 138 11.70 -2.67 0.65
N TYR A 139 11.62 -2.84 -0.66
CA TYR A 139 10.84 -2.02 -1.57
C TYR A 139 9.52 -2.72 -1.88
N ALA A 140 8.55 -1.94 -2.34
CA ALA A 140 7.33 -2.49 -2.90
C ALA A 140 6.76 -1.62 -4.00
N CYS A 141 6.18 -2.26 -5.00
CA CYS A 141 5.24 -1.61 -5.90
C CYS A 141 3.82 -1.96 -5.47
N VAL A 142 2.97 -0.94 -5.38
CA VAL A 142 1.55 -1.05 -5.06
C VAL A 142 0.76 -0.61 -6.29
N ALA A 143 0.08 -1.57 -6.91
CA ALA A 143 -0.85 -1.34 -8.00
C ALA A 143 -2.26 -1.16 -7.43
N ASN A 144 -2.94 -0.09 -7.81
CA ASN A 144 -4.27 0.26 -7.29
C ASN A 144 -5.21 0.67 -8.41
N ASN A 145 -6.45 0.18 -8.36
CA ASN A 145 -7.58 0.74 -9.09
C ASN A 145 -8.83 0.74 -8.21
N LYS A 146 -9.94 1.28 -8.73
CA LYS A 146 -11.20 1.39 -7.97
C LYS A 146 -11.81 0.04 -7.51
N LEU A 147 -11.29 -1.09 -8.01
CA LEU A 147 -11.82 -2.43 -7.75
C LEU A 147 -10.89 -3.26 -6.85
N GLY A 148 -9.64 -2.84 -6.65
CA GLY A 148 -8.73 -3.54 -5.77
C GLY A 148 -7.30 -3.01 -5.79
N VAL A 149 -6.51 -3.55 -4.87
CA VAL A 149 -5.11 -3.22 -4.64
C VAL A 149 -4.30 -4.50 -4.61
N MET A 150 -3.14 -4.50 -5.25
CA MET A 150 -2.15 -5.57 -5.16
C MET A 150 -0.76 -4.97 -4.94
N ALA A 151 0.03 -5.61 -4.08
CA ALA A 151 1.40 -5.21 -3.80
C ALA A 151 2.39 -6.34 -4.12
N LYS A 152 3.60 -5.98 -4.54
CA LYS A 152 4.73 -6.90 -4.68
C LYS A 152 5.96 -6.32 -4.00
N ASN A 153 6.59 -7.12 -3.15
CA ASN A 153 7.79 -6.74 -2.40
C ASN A 153 9.07 -7.17 -3.12
N PHE A 154 10.12 -6.37 -2.98
CA PHE A 154 11.46 -6.60 -3.51
C PHE A 154 12.47 -6.26 -2.42
N LYS A 155 13.35 -7.19 -2.08
CA LYS A 155 14.51 -6.94 -1.23
C LYS A 155 15.61 -6.33 -2.10
N ALA A 156 16.17 -5.19 -1.72
CA ALA A 156 17.34 -4.62 -2.36
C ALA A 156 18.54 -4.66 -1.41
N GLU A 157 19.66 -5.24 -1.84
CA GLU A 157 20.89 -5.38 -1.07
C GLU A 157 22.07 -4.86 -1.87
N TYR A 158 22.99 -4.13 -1.23
CA TYR A 158 24.20 -3.73 -1.94
C TYR A 158 25.25 -4.85 -1.91
N ALA A 159 26.01 -4.98 -2.99
CA ALA A 159 27.20 -5.81 -3.07
C ALA A 159 28.44 -4.92 -3.11
N TYR A 160 29.51 -5.40 -2.47
CA TYR A 160 30.84 -4.77 -2.47
C TYR A 160 31.56 -5.00 -3.81
#